data_AF-A0A8J4B5T8-F1
#
_entry.id   AF-A0A8J4B5T8-F1
#
_cell.length_a   1.000
_cell.length_b   1.000
_cell.length_c   1.000
_cell.angle_alpha   90.00
_cell.angle_beta   90.00
_cell.angle_gamma   90.00
#
_symmetry.space_group_name_H-M   'P 1'
#
loop_
_entity.id
_entity.type
_entity.pdbx_description
1 polymer ?
#
loop_
_entity_poly.entity_id
_entity_poly.type
_entity_poly.pdbx_seq_one_letter_code
_entity_poly.pdbx_strand_id
1 'polypeptide(L)'
;MQELLRNFGLSSAWRNGVEYEDYSTAMGLGGSCPSAPELWRLGWATPLAQLNSSSFVANVYQNFTLPATYLGPTGVLIKIQPNWMGTSAYKKNLYLALRVKAAGDRLLLEEFNGKVSLHELNAEIDNSFSAFGDPKVELTTVISPNTSLTFFNYQLHIMTGGLVNKGTAITIKICRFIVGPTDCKDILLPPPPSLLPSPLPPSPTSPLPSPWPPSPPPKSLSRRPPMPQPPPNSPRPPSPRQLPPSPPPPRPPPPSPPPPRPPPPSPPPPRPLPPSPPPPRPPPPSPPPSLRLAPPPPSPRRPTPLPPSPPPPKPYISPSPPPPRSPPRKIVQPPPLCKPPPKLLKPRPPPPTEPEGDHQPPPMSSEPPPAGQYHDYDYYEYDYNYDYNYHRKI
;
A
#
# COMPACT_ATOMS: atom_id res chain seq x y z
N MET A 1 7.30 -1.70 16.59
CA MET A 1 6.87 -2.43 15.38
C MET A 1 7.76 -2.07 14.20
N GLN A 2 8.01 -0.77 13.94
CA GLN A 2 8.92 -0.28 12.89
C GLN A 2 10.26 -1.02 12.80
N GLU A 3 11.03 -1.10 13.89
CA GLU A 3 12.34 -1.79 13.89
C GLU A 3 12.27 -3.27 13.51
N LEU A 4 11.18 -3.95 13.89
CA LEU A 4 10.96 -5.33 13.47
C LEU A 4 10.72 -5.40 11.96
N LEU A 5 9.92 -4.49 11.40
CA LEU A 5 9.62 -4.44 9.97
C LEU A 5 10.83 -4.02 9.13
N ARG A 6 11.73 -3.16 9.66
CA ARG A 6 13.03 -2.86 9.04
C ARG A 6 13.89 -4.11 8.87
N ASN A 7 13.88 -5.02 9.84
CA ASN A 7 14.57 -6.32 9.72
C ASN A 7 14.01 -7.21 8.60
N PHE A 8 12.78 -6.95 8.13
CA PHE A 8 12.17 -7.60 6.96
C PHE A 8 12.35 -6.81 5.66
N GLY A 9 13.20 -5.78 5.65
CA GLY A 9 13.54 -5.01 4.45
C GLY A 9 12.51 -3.94 4.08
N LEU A 10 11.69 -3.49 5.03
CA LEU A 10 10.85 -2.31 4.86
C LEU A 10 11.60 -1.04 5.27
N SER A 11 11.34 0.05 4.57
CA SER A 11 11.84 1.39 4.88
C SER A 11 10.79 2.25 5.55
N SER A 12 11.21 3.39 6.09
CA SER A 12 10.30 4.43 6.58
C SER A 12 9.32 4.85 5.50
N ALA A 13 8.06 5.08 5.88
CA ALA A 13 7.05 5.65 4.99
C ALA A 13 7.11 7.18 5.02
N TRP A 14 6.77 7.80 3.89
CA TRP A 14 6.91 9.23 3.65
C TRP A 14 5.54 9.85 3.35
N ARG A 15 5.37 11.12 3.68
CA ARG A 15 4.24 11.95 3.23
C ARG A 15 4.77 13.33 2.90
N ASN A 16 4.36 13.89 1.76
CA ASN A 16 4.79 15.22 1.31
C ASN A 16 6.32 15.42 1.32
N GLY A 17 7.08 14.39 0.91
CA GLY A 17 8.53 14.45 0.91
C GLY A 17 9.22 14.43 2.29
N VAL A 18 8.49 14.23 3.40
CA VAL A 18 9.04 14.12 4.75
C VAL A 18 9.00 12.67 5.24
N GLU A 19 10.12 12.19 5.78
CA GLU A 19 10.25 10.83 6.32
C GLU A 19 9.41 10.69 7.60
N TYR A 20 8.78 9.53 7.80
CA TYR A 20 7.91 9.18 8.92
C TYR A 20 6.54 9.88 8.98
N GLU A 21 6.29 10.91 8.18
CA GLU A 21 5.03 11.67 8.20
C GLU A 21 3.80 10.91 7.63
N ASP A 22 3.95 9.66 7.22
CA ASP A 22 2.80 8.82 6.87
C ASP A 22 2.12 8.22 8.12
N TYR A 23 1.12 8.93 8.64
CA TYR A 23 0.29 8.47 9.75
C TYR A 23 -0.68 7.33 9.41
N SER A 24 -0.72 6.87 8.14
CA SER A 24 -1.59 5.79 7.69
C SER A 24 -0.96 4.40 7.83
N THR A 25 0.31 4.28 8.20
CA THR A 25 1.04 3.01 8.28
C THR A 25 1.97 2.93 9.50
N ALA A 26 2.19 1.70 9.98
CA ALA A 26 3.21 1.40 11.00
C ALA A 26 4.63 1.79 10.60
N MET A 27 4.95 1.96 9.31
CA MET A 27 6.28 2.39 8.85
C MET A 27 6.48 3.91 8.86
N GLY A 28 5.42 4.69 9.07
CA GLY A 28 5.49 6.09 9.45
C GLY A 28 5.12 6.25 10.92
N LEU A 29 4.52 7.37 11.31
CA LEU A 29 4.06 7.63 12.67
C LEU A 29 2.68 7.01 12.99
N GLY A 30 2.11 6.23 12.07
CA GLY A 30 0.80 5.61 12.24
C GLY A 30 0.78 4.41 13.19
N GLY A 31 -0.32 4.24 13.93
CA GLY A 31 -0.59 3.09 14.79
C GLY A 31 -1.35 1.93 14.09
N SER A 32 -1.25 1.83 12.77
CA SER A 32 -2.04 0.97 11.89
C SER A 32 -1.22 -0.15 11.22
N CYS A 33 -1.85 -1.04 10.46
CA CYS A 33 -1.13 -2.05 9.66
C CYS A 33 -0.24 -1.39 8.59
N PRO A 34 0.77 -2.13 8.07
CA PRO A 34 1.59 -1.70 6.94
C PRO A 34 0.76 -1.23 5.74
N SER A 35 1.31 -0.31 4.95
CA SER A 35 0.67 0.22 3.74
C SER A 35 0.60 -0.86 2.64
N ALA A 36 -0.18 -0.60 1.58
CA ALA A 36 -0.30 -1.54 0.46
C ALA A 36 1.04 -1.96 -0.19
N PRO A 37 1.97 -1.04 -0.53
CA PRO A 37 3.27 -1.44 -1.07
C PRO A 37 4.11 -2.23 -0.06
N GLU A 38 4.03 -1.92 1.24
CA GLU A 38 4.73 -2.66 2.28
C GLU A 38 4.18 -4.08 2.43
N LEU A 39 2.85 -4.24 2.47
CA LEU A 39 2.18 -5.55 2.51
C LEU A 39 2.53 -6.39 1.28
N TRP A 40 2.59 -5.76 0.10
CA TRP A 40 3.04 -6.41 -1.13
C TRP A 40 4.50 -6.87 -1.04
N ARG A 41 5.41 -6.01 -0.56
CA ARG A 41 6.84 -6.34 -0.41
C ARG A 41 7.10 -7.48 0.58
N LEU A 42 6.32 -7.54 1.65
CA LEU A 42 6.38 -8.62 2.64
C LEU A 42 5.74 -9.94 2.14
N GLY A 43 5.03 -9.91 1.01
CA GLY A 43 4.22 -11.05 0.55
C GLY A 43 3.02 -11.33 1.45
N TRP A 44 2.56 -10.34 2.22
CA TRP A 44 1.42 -10.45 3.14
C TRP A 44 0.11 -10.07 2.49
N ALA A 45 0.15 -9.44 1.32
CA ALA A 45 -1.02 -9.18 0.50
C ALA A 45 -0.75 -9.44 -0.99
N THR A 46 -1.79 -9.75 -1.75
CA THR A 46 -1.76 -9.90 -3.21
C THR A 46 -2.67 -8.89 -3.89
N PRO A 47 -2.33 -8.43 -5.10
CA PRO A 47 -3.15 -7.50 -5.86
C PRO A 47 -4.44 -8.16 -6.31
N LEU A 48 -5.54 -7.40 -6.25
CA LEU A 48 -6.78 -7.69 -6.95
C LEU A 48 -6.58 -7.57 -8.46
N ALA A 49 -5.80 -6.55 -8.87
CA ALA A 49 -5.43 -6.30 -10.25
C ALA A 49 -4.04 -5.68 -10.32
N GLN A 50 -3.31 -6.03 -11.36
CA GLN A 50 -2.04 -5.40 -11.74
C GLN A 50 -2.21 -4.75 -13.12
N LEU A 51 -2.22 -3.42 -13.13
CA LEU A 51 -2.52 -2.60 -14.30
C LEU A 51 -1.23 -2.06 -14.91
N ASN A 52 -0.99 -2.36 -16.18
CA ASN A 52 0.15 -1.86 -16.96
C ASN A 52 -0.29 -1.68 -18.43
N SER A 53 0.61 -1.28 -19.33
CA SER A 53 0.26 -1.05 -20.74
C SER A 53 -0.35 -2.24 -21.48
N SER A 54 -0.10 -3.50 -21.03
CA SER A 54 -0.67 -4.69 -21.66
C SER A 54 -2.01 -5.10 -21.08
N SER A 55 -2.26 -4.83 -19.79
CA SER A 55 -3.53 -5.18 -19.11
C SER A 55 -4.51 -4.00 -18.99
N PHE A 56 -4.05 -2.77 -19.21
CA PHE A 56 -4.83 -1.55 -18.99
C PHE A 56 -5.04 -0.76 -20.29
N VAL A 57 -6.17 -1.06 -20.93
CA VAL A 57 -6.64 -0.39 -22.15
C VAL A 57 -6.89 1.09 -21.87
N ALA A 58 -6.38 1.95 -22.75
CA ALA A 58 -6.54 3.41 -22.63
C ALA A 58 -7.98 3.84 -22.96
N ASN A 59 -8.41 4.97 -22.39
CA ASN A 59 -9.70 5.66 -22.57
C ASN A 59 -10.92 4.81 -22.15
N VAL A 60 -10.71 3.81 -21.32
CA VAL A 60 -11.75 2.88 -20.87
C VAL A 60 -11.66 2.71 -19.35
N TYR A 61 -12.78 2.91 -18.65
CA TYR A 61 -12.84 2.61 -17.21
C TYR A 61 -12.81 1.10 -16.97
N GLN A 62 -11.89 0.68 -16.10
CA GLN A 62 -11.95 -0.63 -15.45
C GLN A 62 -12.57 -0.46 -14.06
N ASN A 63 -13.57 -1.29 -13.78
CA ASN A 63 -14.34 -1.25 -12.54
C ASN A 63 -13.87 -2.36 -11.60
N PHE A 64 -13.64 -2.03 -10.34
CA PHE A 64 -13.26 -2.99 -9.30
C PHE A 64 -14.10 -2.79 -8.04
N THR A 65 -14.27 -3.87 -7.28
CA THR A 65 -14.74 -3.81 -5.90
C THR A 65 -13.55 -4.12 -5.01
N LEU A 66 -12.93 -3.09 -4.45
CA LEU A 66 -11.70 -3.18 -3.67
C LEU A 66 -12.03 -3.45 -2.19
N PRO A 67 -11.74 -4.65 -1.66
CA PRO A 67 -11.93 -4.96 -0.25
C PRO A 67 -10.94 -4.21 0.65
N ALA A 68 -11.34 -3.97 1.90
CA ALA A 68 -10.47 -3.37 2.90
C ALA A 68 -9.31 -4.29 3.27
N THR A 69 -8.13 -3.72 3.49
CA THR A 69 -6.88 -4.47 3.74
C THR A 69 -6.92 -5.37 4.97
N TYR A 70 -7.71 -5.02 5.98
CA TYR A 70 -7.81 -5.82 7.20
C TYR A 70 -8.57 -7.15 7.01
N LEU A 71 -9.30 -7.33 5.90
CA LEU A 71 -10.12 -8.53 5.66
C LEU A 71 -9.29 -9.78 5.36
N GLY A 72 -8.10 -9.62 4.79
CA GLY A 72 -7.25 -10.75 4.46
C GLY A 72 -6.10 -10.38 3.51
N PRO A 73 -5.29 -11.38 3.11
CA PRO A 73 -4.14 -11.15 2.25
C PRO A 73 -4.53 -11.05 0.76
N THR A 74 -5.64 -11.65 0.34
CA THR A 74 -5.91 -11.86 -1.09
C THR A 74 -6.71 -10.73 -1.70
N GLY A 75 -6.20 -10.12 -2.77
CA GLY A 75 -6.98 -9.19 -3.59
C GLY A 75 -7.36 -7.90 -2.88
N VAL A 76 -6.51 -7.38 -1.99
CA VAL A 76 -6.82 -6.21 -1.13
C VAL A 76 -6.14 -4.91 -1.57
N LEU A 77 -5.45 -4.93 -2.71
CA LEU A 77 -4.81 -3.75 -3.29
C LEU A 77 -4.88 -3.79 -4.81
N ILE A 78 -4.74 -2.65 -5.47
CA ILE A 78 -4.50 -2.57 -6.92
C ILE A 78 -3.11 -2.00 -7.13
N LYS A 79 -2.29 -2.69 -7.92
CA LYS A 79 -0.96 -2.22 -8.31
C LYS A 79 -1.03 -1.65 -9.72
N ILE A 80 -0.55 -0.43 -9.91
CA ILE A 80 -0.49 0.23 -11.21
C ILE A 80 0.98 0.48 -11.56
N GLN A 81 1.39 0.04 -12.75
CA GLN A 81 2.71 0.25 -13.32
C GLN A 81 2.53 1.10 -14.58
N PRO A 82 2.70 2.44 -14.50
CA PRO A 82 2.51 3.36 -15.62
C PRO A 82 3.58 3.27 -16.72
N ASN A 83 3.97 2.06 -17.12
CA ASN A 83 4.99 1.82 -18.15
C ASN A 83 4.58 2.33 -19.55
N TRP A 84 3.32 2.73 -19.73
CA TRP A 84 2.85 3.48 -20.91
C TRP A 84 3.38 4.91 -21.01
N MET A 85 3.91 5.47 -19.93
CA MET A 85 4.53 6.80 -19.92
C MET A 85 5.90 6.81 -20.64
N GLY A 86 6.41 5.64 -21.04
CA GLY A 86 7.76 5.49 -21.58
C GLY A 86 8.82 5.39 -20.49
N THR A 87 10.02 4.92 -20.86
CA THR A 87 11.10 4.61 -19.91
C THR A 87 11.69 5.84 -19.21
N SER A 88 11.62 7.01 -19.82
CA SER A 88 12.12 8.26 -19.25
C SER A 88 11.18 8.84 -18.19
N ALA A 89 9.86 8.75 -18.37
CA ALA A 89 8.87 9.31 -17.45
C ALA A 89 8.38 8.31 -16.38
N TYR A 90 8.41 7.01 -16.67
CA TYR A 90 8.00 5.98 -15.71
C TYR A 90 9.07 5.79 -14.62
N LYS A 91 8.81 6.35 -13.42
CA LYS A 91 9.71 6.27 -12.26
C LYS A 91 9.10 5.64 -11.02
N LYS A 92 7.77 5.62 -10.91
CA LYS A 92 7.06 5.13 -9.73
C LYS A 92 5.91 4.19 -10.11
N ASN A 93 5.67 3.20 -9.25
CA ASN A 93 4.47 2.38 -9.23
C ASN A 93 3.46 2.98 -8.25
N LEU A 94 2.17 2.81 -8.54
CA LEU A 94 1.09 3.25 -7.66
C LEU A 94 0.42 2.04 -7.01
N TYR A 95 0.01 2.23 -5.76
CA TYR A 95 -0.72 1.25 -4.98
C TYR A 95 -1.98 1.89 -4.42
N LEU A 96 -3.12 1.27 -4.71
CA LEU A 96 -4.41 1.68 -4.17
C LEU A 96 -4.89 0.63 -3.17
N ALA A 97 -5.31 1.07 -1.98
CA ALA A 97 -5.90 0.19 -0.99
C ALA A 97 -6.97 0.91 -0.17
N LEU A 98 -8.09 0.23 0.07
CA LEU A 98 -9.11 0.71 0.99
C LEU A 98 -8.63 0.46 2.43
N ARG A 99 -8.54 1.53 3.22
CA ARG A 99 -8.23 1.47 4.66
C ARG A 99 -9.50 1.72 5.47
N VAL A 100 -9.71 0.90 6.50
CA VAL A 100 -10.89 0.96 7.37
C VAL A 100 -10.43 0.69 8.78
N LYS A 101 -10.96 1.44 9.75
CA LYS A 101 -10.61 1.36 11.16
C LYS A 101 -11.18 0.09 11.80
N ALA A 102 -10.52 -1.04 11.56
CA ALA A 102 -10.90 -2.35 12.06
C ALA A 102 -9.68 -3.27 12.24
N ALA A 103 -9.79 -4.25 13.13
CA ALA A 103 -8.73 -5.23 13.43
C ALA A 103 -7.36 -4.57 13.70
N GLY A 104 -6.34 -4.86 12.89
CA GLY A 104 -5.01 -4.26 13.03
C GLY A 104 -4.96 -2.75 12.73
N ASP A 105 -5.97 -2.22 12.03
CA ASP A 105 -6.16 -0.78 11.75
C ASP A 105 -7.02 -0.08 12.82
N ARG A 106 -7.15 -0.63 14.04
CA ARG A 106 -7.99 -0.03 15.10
C ARG A 106 -7.62 1.42 15.50
N LEU A 107 -6.35 1.80 15.32
CA LEU A 107 -5.84 3.16 15.60
C LEU A 107 -5.70 4.00 14.32
N LEU A 108 -6.27 3.55 13.20
CA LEU A 108 -6.28 4.32 11.96
C LEU A 108 -7.00 5.65 12.18
N LEU A 109 -6.36 6.75 11.79
CA LEU A 109 -6.94 8.10 11.89
C LEU A 109 -8.16 8.22 10.97
N GLU A 110 -9.13 9.07 11.36
CA GLU A 110 -10.36 9.28 10.59
C GLU A 110 -10.09 9.86 9.20
N GLU A 111 -8.96 10.55 9.00
CA GLU A 111 -8.57 11.04 7.68
C GLU A 111 -8.34 9.90 6.67
N PHE A 112 -8.05 8.67 7.11
CA PHE A 112 -7.83 7.49 6.28
C PHE A 112 -8.97 6.46 6.34
N ASN A 113 -9.82 6.54 7.38
CA ASN A 113 -10.86 5.55 7.64
C ASN A 113 -11.97 5.59 6.57
N GLY A 114 -12.23 4.45 5.92
CA GLY A 114 -13.24 4.33 4.87
C GLY A 114 -12.83 4.97 3.55
N LYS A 115 -11.53 5.20 3.32
CA LYS A 115 -11.00 5.86 2.13
C LYS A 115 -9.94 5.02 1.43
N VAL A 116 -9.68 5.33 0.16
CA VAL A 116 -8.62 4.68 -0.62
C VAL A 116 -7.34 5.46 -0.46
N SER A 117 -6.32 4.86 0.16
CA SER A 117 -4.97 5.41 0.19
C SER A 117 -4.28 5.13 -1.15
N LEU A 118 -3.65 6.16 -1.72
CA LEU A 118 -2.77 6.03 -2.89
C LEU A 118 -1.32 6.25 -2.43
N HIS A 119 -0.53 5.19 -2.57
CA HIS A 119 0.90 5.21 -2.29
C HIS A 119 1.71 5.09 -3.57
N GLU A 120 2.80 5.83 -3.63
CA GLU A 120 3.83 5.75 -4.65
C GLU A 120 5.05 4.97 -4.15
N LEU A 121 5.69 4.24 -5.05
CA LEU A 121 6.92 3.49 -4.77
C LEU A 121 7.88 3.55 -5.95
N ASN A 122 9.18 3.65 -5.72
CA ASN A 122 10.17 3.65 -6.80
C ASN A 122 10.06 2.37 -7.66
N ALA A 123 9.84 2.53 -8.97
CA ALA A 123 9.61 1.41 -9.88
C ALA A 123 10.83 0.51 -10.07
N GLU A 124 12.05 1.04 -10.01
CA GLU A 124 13.29 0.26 -10.16
C GLU A 124 13.46 -0.72 -8.99
N ILE A 125 13.15 -0.27 -7.78
CA ILE A 125 13.24 -1.09 -6.56
C ILE A 125 12.02 -2.00 -6.38
N ASP A 126 10.84 -1.56 -6.81
CA ASP A 126 9.62 -2.33 -6.67
C ASP A 126 9.46 -3.44 -7.71
N ASN A 127 9.96 -3.22 -8.93
CA ASN A 127 9.91 -4.24 -9.98
C ASN A 127 10.99 -5.33 -9.78
N SER A 128 11.97 -5.09 -8.90
CA SER A 128 13.03 -6.02 -8.57
C SER A 128 13.25 -6.08 -7.05
N PHE A 129 12.73 -7.13 -6.40
CA PHE A 129 12.85 -7.31 -4.95
C PHE A 129 14.31 -7.48 -4.46
N SER A 130 15.24 -7.77 -5.36
CA SER A 130 16.68 -7.84 -5.07
C SER A 130 17.42 -6.53 -5.33
N ALA A 131 16.74 -5.49 -5.83
CA ALA A 131 17.37 -4.19 -6.02
C ALA A 131 17.72 -3.57 -4.66
N PHE A 132 18.92 -3.02 -4.58
CA PHE A 132 19.39 -2.27 -3.41
C PHE A 132 18.82 -0.85 -3.45
N GLY A 133 18.56 -0.28 -2.27
CA GLY A 133 18.11 1.09 -2.11
C GLY A 133 16.90 1.21 -1.22
N ASP A 134 16.58 2.45 -0.83
CA ASP A 134 15.34 2.75 -0.14
C ASP A 134 14.19 2.81 -1.17
N PRO A 135 13.19 1.90 -1.11
CA PRO A 135 12.04 1.95 -2.00
C PRO A 135 11.23 3.25 -1.91
N LYS A 136 11.41 4.05 -0.84
CA LYS A 136 10.70 5.31 -0.54
C LYS A 136 9.20 5.20 -0.81
N VAL A 137 8.50 4.53 0.11
CA VAL A 137 7.03 4.45 0.10
C VAL A 137 6.49 5.82 0.46
N GLU A 138 5.73 6.45 -0.44
CA GLU A 138 5.20 7.80 -0.22
C GLU A 138 3.67 7.80 -0.33
N LEU A 139 2.97 8.26 0.71
CA LEU A 139 1.54 8.53 0.63
C LEU A 139 1.32 9.82 -0.16
N THR A 140 0.78 9.71 -1.37
CA THR A 140 0.52 10.85 -2.24
C THR A 140 -0.82 11.50 -1.92
N THR A 141 -1.86 10.71 -1.68
CA THR A 141 -3.21 11.22 -1.41
C THR A 141 -4.14 10.16 -0.82
N VAL A 142 -5.32 10.60 -0.41
CA VAL A 142 -6.39 9.77 0.12
C VAL A 142 -7.70 10.15 -0.57
N ILE A 143 -8.35 9.17 -1.20
CA ILE A 143 -9.54 9.39 -2.02
C ILE A 143 -10.78 8.97 -1.21
N SER A 144 -11.61 9.94 -0.85
CA SER A 144 -12.89 9.73 -0.17
C SER A 144 -13.88 8.92 -1.02
N PRO A 145 -14.93 8.30 -0.44
CA PRO A 145 -16.01 7.71 -1.22
C PRO A 145 -16.77 8.73 -2.07
N ASN A 146 -17.28 8.30 -3.22
CA ASN A 146 -18.05 9.12 -4.17
C ASN A 146 -17.31 10.37 -4.68
N THR A 147 -15.98 10.31 -4.81
CA THR A 147 -15.17 11.41 -5.37
C THR A 147 -14.41 10.95 -6.62
N SER A 148 -13.80 11.91 -7.30
CA SER A 148 -12.94 11.65 -8.45
C SER A 148 -11.63 12.42 -8.31
N LEU A 149 -10.56 11.86 -8.86
CA LEU A 149 -9.24 12.45 -8.82
C LEU A 149 -8.48 12.17 -10.12
N THR A 150 -7.83 13.20 -10.66
CA THR A 150 -7.05 13.12 -11.89
C THR A 150 -5.57 13.29 -11.60
N PHE A 151 -4.75 12.37 -12.11
CA PHE A 151 -3.30 12.39 -12.04
C PHE A 151 -2.72 12.56 -13.44
N PHE A 152 -2.49 13.80 -13.85
CA PHE A 152 -1.96 14.12 -15.17
C PHE A 152 -0.55 13.56 -15.40
N ASN A 153 0.27 13.51 -14.36
CA ASN A 153 1.61 12.92 -14.38
C ASN A 153 1.63 11.41 -14.69
N TYR A 154 0.50 10.71 -14.48
CA TYR A 154 0.36 9.28 -14.82
C TYR A 154 -0.65 9.01 -15.93
N GLN A 155 -1.30 10.06 -16.43
CA GLN A 155 -2.45 9.98 -17.33
C GLN A 155 -3.57 9.09 -16.76
N LEU A 156 -3.87 9.23 -15.45
CA LEU A 156 -4.85 8.42 -14.74
C LEU A 156 -6.02 9.26 -14.23
N HIS A 157 -7.22 8.73 -14.38
CA HIS A 157 -8.42 9.24 -13.74
C HIS A 157 -9.02 8.14 -12.87
N ILE A 158 -9.25 8.45 -11.60
CA ILE A 158 -9.74 7.51 -10.58
C ILE A 158 -11.05 8.05 -10.03
N MET A 159 -12.09 7.22 -10.03
CA MET A 159 -13.38 7.54 -9.41
C MET A 159 -13.69 6.49 -8.36
N THR A 160 -14.03 6.92 -7.15
CA THR A 160 -14.54 6.05 -6.10
C THR A 160 -16.06 6.14 -6.07
N GLY A 161 -16.73 5.01 -5.90
CA GLY A 161 -18.14 4.99 -5.54
C GLY A 161 -18.32 4.91 -4.02
N GLY A 162 -19.50 4.48 -3.60
CA GLY A 162 -19.81 4.27 -2.20
C GLY A 162 -19.10 3.04 -1.61
N LEU A 163 -19.00 3.04 -0.28
CA LEU A 163 -18.67 1.83 0.47
C LEU A 163 -19.79 0.80 0.32
N VAL A 164 -19.42 -0.44 0.03
CA VAL A 164 -20.32 -1.59 -0.11
C VAL A 164 -19.99 -2.66 0.95
N ASN A 165 -20.77 -3.75 0.99
CA ASN A 165 -20.56 -4.86 1.92
C ASN A 165 -20.42 -4.41 3.39
N LYS A 166 -21.33 -3.54 3.85
CA LYS A 166 -21.33 -2.97 5.21
C LYS A 166 -20.04 -2.19 5.57
N GLY A 167 -19.48 -1.47 4.60
CA GLY A 167 -18.28 -0.65 4.83
C GLY A 167 -16.96 -1.38 4.61
N THR A 168 -17.00 -2.63 4.15
CA THR A 168 -15.80 -3.50 4.07
C THR A 168 -15.18 -3.57 2.67
N ALA A 169 -15.81 -2.95 1.68
CA ALA A 169 -15.27 -2.79 0.33
C ALA A 169 -15.72 -1.47 -0.27
N ILE A 170 -15.05 -1.00 -1.32
CA ILE A 170 -15.39 0.21 -2.08
C ILE A 170 -15.40 -0.10 -3.57
N THR A 171 -16.33 0.50 -4.31
CA THR A 171 -16.29 0.44 -5.78
C THR A 171 -15.32 1.49 -6.30
N ILE A 172 -14.49 1.13 -7.28
CA ILE A 172 -13.51 2.05 -7.88
C ILE A 172 -13.50 1.86 -9.39
N LYS A 173 -13.53 2.96 -10.13
CA LYS A 173 -13.30 3.01 -11.56
C LYS A 173 -11.95 3.66 -11.83
N ILE A 174 -11.12 3.02 -12.63
CA ILE A 174 -9.80 3.52 -13.00
C ILE A 174 -9.74 3.59 -14.52
N CYS A 175 -9.36 4.74 -15.06
CA CYS A 175 -9.12 4.92 -16.49
C CYS A 175 -7.73 5.51 -16.71
N ARG A 176 -7.02 4.94 -17.68
CA ARG A 176 -5.83 5.56 -18.27
C ARG A 176 -6.26 6.41 -19.46
N PHE A 177 -6.11 7.73 -19.41
CA PHE A 177 -6.43 8.59 -20.54
C PHE A 177 -5.21 8.85 -21.44
N ILE A 178 -5.40 9.48 -22.59
CA ILE A 178 -4.31 9.93 -23.48
C ILE A 178 -4.18 11.46 -23.44
N VAL A 179 -5.29 12.18 -23.62
CA VAL A 179 -5.30 13.65 -23.63
C VAL A 179 -5.85 14.18 -22.31
N GLY A 180 -7.01 13.70 -21.87
CA GLY A 180 -7.61 14.14 -20.61
C GLY A 180 -8.65 13.17 -20.05
N PRO A 181 -9.10 13.39 -18.79
CA PRO A 181 -10.06 12.51 -18.12
C PRO A 181 -11.42 12.39 -18.83
N THR A 182 -11.77 13.36 -19.69
CA THR A 182 -12.98 13.36 -20.51
C THR A 182 -12.98 12.30 -21.62
N ASP A 183 -11.80 11.78 -22.00
CA ASP A 183 -11.69 10.74 -23.01
C ASP A 183 -12.11 9.37 -22.48
N CYS A 184 -12.20 9.23 -21.15
CA CYS A 184 -12.54 8.00 -20.47
C CYS A 184 -14.01 7.65 -20.64
N LYS A 185 -14.26 6.48 -21.23
CA LYS A 185 -15.61 5.94 -21.44
C LYS A 185 -15.85 4.75 -20.55
N ASP A 186 -17.07 4.64 -20.02
CA ASP A 186 -17.51 3.40 -19.43
C ASP A 186 -17.54 2.32 -20.50
N ILE A 187 -17.09 1.10 -20.16
CA ILE A 187 -17.41 -0.07 -20.97
C ILE A 187 -18.92 -0.21 -20.87
N LEU A 188 -19.62 0.21 -21.91
CA LEU A 188 -20.95 -0.29 -22.18
C LEU A 188 -20.76 -1.77 -22.48
N LEU A 189 -20.73 -2.58 -21.43
CA LEU A 189 -20.90 -4.01 -21.60
C LEU A 189 -22.16 -4.14 -22.45
N PRO A 190 -22.11 -4.84 -23.60
CA PRO A 190 -23.32 -5.11 -24.34
C PRO A 190 -24.32 -5.63 -23.30
N PRO A 191 -25.56 -5.12 -23.28
CA PRO A 191 -26.55 -5.56 -22.30
C PRO A 191 -26.48 -7.08 -22.27
N PRO A 192 -26.34 -7.69 -21.07
CA PRO A 192 -26.15 -9.13 -20.96
C PRO A 192 -27.15 -9.77 -21.90
N PRO A 193 -26.69 -10.58 -22.89
CA PRO A 193 -27.49 -10.98 -24.04
C PRO A 193 -28.84 -11.38 -23.47
N SER A 194 -29.87 -10.57 -23.78
CA SER A 194 -31.18 -10.70 -23.14
C SER A 194 -31.48 -12.17 -23.20
N LEU A 195 -31.49 -12.84 -22.04
CA LEU A 195 -31.56 -14.29 -21.97
C LEU A 195 -32.71 -14.64 -22.89
N LEU A 196 -32.41 -15.19 -24.08
CA LEU A 196 -33.42 -15.72 -24.96
C LEU A 196 -34.28 -16.55 -24.03
N PRO A 197 -35.60 -16.28 -23.93
CA PRO A 197 -36.45 -16.90 -22.93
C PRO A 197 -36.10 -18.38 -22.95
N SER A 198 -35.51 -18.87 -21.84
CA SER A 198 -35.08 -20.27 -21.77
C SER A 198 -36.25 -21.08 -22.32
N PRO A 199 -36.02 -21.96 -23.31
CA PRO A 199 -37.10 -22.76 -23.87
C PRO A 199 -37.87 -23.33 -22.69
N LEU A 200 -39.16 -22.98 -22.63
CA LEU A 200 -40.04 -23.35 -21.53
C LEU A 200 -39.72 -24.82 -21.21
N PRO A 201 -39.34 -25.18 -19.96
CA PRO A 201 -39.16 -26.58 -19.64
C PRO A 201 -40.41 -27.32 -20.13
N PRO A 202 -40.25 -28.46 -20.84
CA PRO A 202 -41.39 -29.18 -21.38
C PRO A 202 -42.40 -29.34 -20.27
N SER A 203 -43.63 -28.88 -20.53
CA SER A 203 -44.71 -28.92 -19.55
C SER A 203 -44.70 -30.32 -18.92
N PRO A 204 -44.65 -30.43 -17.58
CA PRO A 204 -44.60 -31.72 -16.93
C PRO A 204 -45.77 -32.53 -17.44
N THR A 205 -45.47 -33.61 -18.18
CA THR A 205 -46.45 -34.62 -18.55
C THR A 205 -47.15 -35.01 -17.27
N SER A 206 -48.45 -34.73 -17.20
CA SER A 206 -49.25 -34.95 -16.01
C SER A 206 -49.04 -36.39 -15.54
N PRO A 207 -48.50 -36.62 -14.33
CA PRO A 207 -48.39 -37.97 -13.81
C PRO A 207 -49.80 -38.54 -13.67
N LEU A 208 -49.96 -39.77 -14.17
CA LEU A 208 -51.13 -40.61 -14.01
C LEU A 208 -51.61 -40.55 -12.54
N PRO A 209 -52.93 -40.47 -12.26
CA PRO A 209 -53.46 -40.37 -10.91
C PRO A 209 -52.95 -41.51 -10.03
N SER A 210 -52.07 -41.18 -9.09
CA SER A 210 -51.66 -42.10 -8.03
C SER A 210 -52.85 -42.42 -7.12
N PRO A 211 -52.99 -43.68 -6.68
CA PRO A 211 -54.01 -44.08 -5.74
C PRO A 211 -53.87 -43.32 -4.42
N TRP A 212 -55.01 -42.93 -3.87
CA TRP A 212 -55.14 -42.10 -2.68
C TRP A 212 -54.41 -42.73 -1.48
N PRO A 213 -53.60 -41.95 -0.73
CA PRO A 213 -53.07 -42.40 0.55
C PRO A 213 -54.20 -42.48 1.59
N PRO A 214 -54.13 -43.44 2.54
CA PRO A 214 -55.10 -43.58 3.60
C PRO A 214 -55.10 -42.38 4.54
N SER A 215 -56.30 -42.01 4.97
CA SER A 215 -56.59 -40.87 5.85
C SER A 215 -55.76 -40.89 7.14
N PRO A 216 -55.20 -39.73 7.56
CA PRO A 216 -54.53 -39.62 8.85
C PRO A 216 -55.55 -39.70 10.01
N PRO A 217 -55.17 -40.32 11.14
CA PRO A 217 -56.04 -40.43 12.31
C PRO A 217 -56.26 -39.07 13.00
N PRO A 218 -57.36 -38.93 13.76
CA PRO A 218 -57.74 -37.67 14.39
C PRO A 218 -56.71 -37.23 15.43
N LYS A 219 -56.32 -35.95 15.35
CA LYS A 219 -55.44 -35.30 16.32
C LYS A 219 -56.12 -35.24 17.68
N SER A 220 -55.75 -36.18 18.55
CA SER A 220 -55.98 -36.12 19.98
C SER A 220 -55.34 -34.85 20.56
N LEU A 221 -56.16 -34.03 21.21
CA LEU A 221 -55.77 -32.93 22.09
C LEU A 221 -55.04 -33.50 23.32
N SER A 222 -53.76 -33.84 23.16
CA SER A 222 -52.96 -34.37 24.25
C SER A 222 -52.05 -33.29 24.83
N ARG A 223 -52.18 -33.14 26.15
CA ARG A 223 -51.51 -32.22 27.06
C ARG A 223 -50.02 -32.05 26.76
N ARG A 224 -49.53 -30.80 26.88
CA ARG A 224 -48.11 -30.48 27.04
C ARG A 224 -47.49 -31.37 28.13
N PRO A 225 -46.45 -32.14 27.82
CA PRO A 225 -45.64 -32.78 28.85
C PRO A 225 -44.86 -31.70 29.62
N PRO A 226 -44.71 -31.84 30.95
CA PRO A 226 -43.76 -31.03 31.71
C PRO A 226 -42.33 -31.34 31.24
N MET A 227 -41.55 -30.27 31.20
CA MET A 227 -40.12 -30.27 30.88
C MET A 227 -39.38 -31.30 31.76
N PRO A 228 -38.52 -32.16 31.21
CA PRO A 228 -37.74 -33.10 32.03
C PRO A 228 -36.80 -32.33 32.95
N GLN A 229 -36.93 -32.55 34.26
CA GLN A 229 -35.92 -32.13 35.21
C GLN A 229 -34.59 -32.83 34.90
N PRO A 230 -33.45 -32.12 35.03
CA PRO A 230 -32.14 -32.73 34.89
C PRO A 230 -31.94 -33.80 35.98
N PRO A 231 -31.33 -34.95 35.66
CA PRO A 231 -31.12 -36.02 36.62
C PRO A 231 -30.18 -35.56 37.75
N PRO A 232 -30.47 -35.90 39.01
CA PRO A 232 -29.55 -35.66 40.11
C PRO A 232 -28.37 -36.64 40.01
N ASN A 233 -27.16 -36.10 40.13
CA ASN A 233 -25.93 -36.82 40.46
C ASN A 233 -25.61 -38.05 39.60
N SER A 234 -25.20 -37.83 38.35
CA SER A 234 -24.29 -38.78 37.69
C SER A 234 -22.90 -38.67 38.33
N PRO A 235 -22.30 -39.76 38.84
CA PRO A 235 -20.97 -39.74 39.43
C PRO A 235 -19.96 -39.29 38.38
N ARG A 236 -19.17 -38.29 38.76
CA ARG A 236 -18.09 -37.72 37.95
C ARG A 236 -17.18 -38.86 37.48
N PRO A 237 -16.88 -38.98 36.18
CA PRO A 237 -15.93 -39.97 35.70
C PRO A 237 -14.58 -39.79 36.42
N PRO A 238 -13.90 -40.90 36.79
CA PRO A 238 -12.61 -40.81 37.45
C PRO A 238 -11.65 -39.99 36.58
N SER A 239 -11.02 -38.99 37.18
CA SER A 239 -10.02 -38.16 36.53
C SER A 239 -9.00 -39.07 35.81
N PRO A 240 -8.65 -38.78 34.54
CA PRO A 240 -7.62 -39.53 33.83
C PRO A 240 -6.37 -39.59 34.70
N ARG A 241 -5.90 -40.81 34.97
CA ARG A 241 -4.67 -41.08 35.70
C ARG A 241 -3.57 -40.25 35.02
N GLN A 242 -3.06 -39.25 35.73
CA GLN A 242 -1.98 -38.41 35.21
C GLN A 242 -0.81 -39.34 34.90
N LEU A 243 -0.51 -39.50 33.60
CA LEU A 243 0.71 -40.14 33.18
C LEU A 243 1.87 -39.36 33.80
N PRO A 244 2.87 -40.04 34.37
CA PRO A 244 4.04 -39.35 34.90
C PRO A 244 4.64 -38.46 33.81
N PRO A 245 5.04 -37.22 34.15
CA PRO A 245 5.60 -36.30 33.19
C PRO A 245 6.79 -36.96 32.50
N SER A 246 6.75 -36.98 31.16
CA SER A 246 7.90 -37.43 30.38
C SER A 246 9.14 -36.65 30.82
N PRO A 247 10.29 -37.32 31.01
CA PRO A 247 11.51 -36.62 31.40
C PRO A 247 11.81 -35.52 30.39
N PRO A 248 12.24 -34.34 30.86
CA PRO A 248 12.58 -33.24 29.96
C PRO A 248 13.63 -33.70 28.95
N PRO A 249 13.50 -33.34 27.67
CA PRO A 249 14.51 -33.66 26.68
C PRO A 249 15.88 -33.13 27.15
N PRO A 250 16.97 -33.86 26.87
CA PRO A 250 18.31 -33.42 27.25
C PRO A 250 18.56 -32.03 26.68
N ARG A 251 19.08 -31.14 27.53
CA ARG A 251 19.42 -29.78 27.12
C ARG A 251 20.39 -29.88 25.93
N PRO A 252 20.15 -29.15 24.83
CA PRO A 252 21.13 -29.06 23.76
C PRO A 252 22.45 -28.54 24.35
N PRO A 253 23.59 -29.03 23.87
CA PRO A 253 24.89 -28.53 24.30
C PRO A 253 24.95 -27.01 24.07
N PRO A 254 25.61 -26.26 24.97
CA PRO A 254 25.77 -24.83 24.79
C PRO A 254 26.45 -24.57 23.42
N PRO A 255 25.99 -23.57 22.67
CA PRO A 255 26.63 -23.20 21.41
C PRO A 255 28.10 -22.87 21.67
N SER A 256 28.98 -23.39 20.82
CA SER A 256 30.40 -23.08 20.88
C SER A 256 30.60 -21.56 20.87
N PRO A 257 31.54 -21.02 21.67
CA PRO A 257 31.82 -19.60 21.66
C PRO A 257 32.17 -19.16 20.23
N PRO A 258 31.65 -18.00 19.78
CA PRO A 258 32.00 -17.48 18.47
C PRO A 258 33.52 -17.30 18.39
N PRO A 259 34.14 -17.58 17.22
CA PRO A 259 35.56 -17.33 17.04
C PRO A 259 35.87 -15.85 17.33
N PRO A 260 37.05 -15.55 17.90
CA PRO A 260 37.44 -14.17 18.18
C PRO A 260 37.34 -13.34 16.89
N ARG A 261 36.67 -12.18 17.00
CA ARG A 261 36.56 -11.26 15.88
C ARG A 261 37.97 -10.91 15.39
N PRO A 262 38.23 -10.93 14.07
CA PRO A 262 39.47 -10.38 13.55
C PRO A 262 39.59 -8.91 13.97
N PRO A 263 40.81 -8.43 14.24
CA PRO A 263 41.03 -7.03 14.58
C PRO A 263 40.45 -6.14 13.47
N PRO A 264 39.88 -4.98 13.82
CA PRO A 264 39.38 -4.04 12.83
C PRO A 264 40.52 -3.64 11.88
N PRO A 265 40.24 -3.51 10.57
CA PRO A 265 41.24 -3.02 9.63
C PRO A 265 41.71 -1.63 10.06
N SER A 266 43.01 -1.38 9.95
CA SER A 266 43.59 -0.07 10.21
C SER A 266 42.86 1.00 9.39
N PRO A 267 42.57 2.18 9.98
CA PRO A 267 41.93 3.25 9.25
C PRO A 267 42.76 3.61 8.01
N PRO A 268 42.13 3.84 6.86
CA PRO A 268 42.83 4.28 5.67
C PRO A 268 43.56 5.60 5.95
N PRO A 269 44.72 5.85 5.32
CA PRO A 269 45.44 7.10 5.48
C PRO A 269 44.53 8.28 5.11
N PRO A 270 44.68 9.44 5.77
CA PRO A 270 43.92 10.64 5.45
C PRO A 270 44.03 10.95 3.96
N ARG A 271 42.89 11.15 3.29
CA ARG A 271 42.89 11.61 1.90
C ARG A 271 43.62 12.97 1.84
N PRO A 272 44.46 13.20 0.83
CA PRO A 272 45.01 14.52 0.57
C PRO A 272 43.87 15.53 0.49
N LEU A 273 44.03 16.67 1.18
CA LEU A 273 43.07 17.77 1.09
C LEU A 273 42.94 18.18 -0.38
N PRO A 274 41.72 18.39 -0.88
CA PRO A 274 41.53 18.91 -2.23
C PRO A 274 42.22 20.28 -2.36
N PRO A 275 42.81 20.58 -3.52
CA PRO A 275 43.43 21.88 -3.75
C PRO A 275 42.39 22.99 -3.56
N SER A 276 42.80 24.07 -2.89
CA SER A 276 41.95 25.23 -2.66
C SER A 276 41.37 25.74 -3.99
N PRO A 277 40.07 26.09 -4.02
CA PRO A 277 39.46 26.62 -5.24
C PRO A 277 40.20 27.90 -5.68
N PRO A 278 40.40 28.10 -6.98
CA PRO A 278 41.01 29.33 -7.49
C PRO A 278 40.14 30.53 -7.11
N PRO A 279 40.76 31.71 -6.89
CA PRO A 279 40.01 32.92 -6.57
C PRO A 279 38.98 33.23 -7.67
N PRO A 280 37.81 33.76 -7.30
CA PRO A 280 36.77 34.12 -8.25
C PRO A 280 37.32 35.09 -9.29
N ARG A 281 37.07 34.78 -10.58
CA ARG A 281 37.44 35.69 -11.67
C ARG A 281 36.67 37.01 -11.50
N PRO A 282 37.32 38.16 -11.77
CA PRO A 282 36.62 39.44 -11.78
C PRO A 282 35.48 39.41 -12.81
N PRO A 283 34.34 40.07 -12.50
CA PRO A 283 33.21 40.14 -13.40
C PRO A 283 33.62 40.81 -14.73
N PRO A 284 33.12 40.33 -15.87
CA PRO A 284 33.37 40.97 -17.15
C PRO A 284 32.82 42.40 -17.16
N PRO A 285 33.50 43.34 -17.85
CA PRO A 285 33.02 44.71 -17.97
C PRO A 285 31.64 44.75 -18.62
N SER A 286 30.77 45.58 -18.07
CA SER A 286 29.42 45.82 -18.59
C SER A 286 29.48 46.23 -20.07
N PRO A 287 28.62 45.66 -20.94
CA PRO A 287 28.58 46.04 -22.34
C PRO A 287 28.13 47.50 -22.48
N PRO A 288 28.70 48.25 -23.45
CA PRO A 288 28.28 49.62 -23.72
C PRO A 288 26.83 49.70 -24.18
N PRO A 289 26.12 50.82 -23.92
CA PRO A 289 24.75 51.01 -24.35
C PRO A 289 24.64 50.90 -25.88
N SER A 290 23.91 49.89 -26.33
CA SER A 290 23.70 49.63 -27.75
C SER A 290 22.83 50.74 -28.36
N LEU A 291 23.44 51.56 -29.22
CA LEU A 291 22.73 52.43 -30.13
C LEU A 291 21.84 51.58 -31.04
N ARG A 292 20.53 51.82 -30.98
CA ARG A 292 19.51 51.21 -31.84
C ARG A 292 19.81 51.54 -33.31
N LEU A 293 20.47 50.62 -34.00
CA LEU A 293 20.52 50.62 -35.46
C LEU A 293 19.33 49.83 -36.01
N ALA A 294 18.77 50.35 -37.09
CA ALA A 294 17.63 49.83 -37.82
C ALA A 294 17.81 48.34 -38.22
N PRO A 295 16.70 47.59 -38.34
CA PRO A 295 16.76 46.17 -38.71
C PRO A 295 17.41 45.97 -40.08
N PRO A 296 18.36 45.03 -40.22
CA PRO A 296 18.96 44.71 -41.50
C PRO A 296 17.95 44.03 -42.44
N PRO A 297 18.13 44.16 -43.77
CA PRO A 297 17.29 43.51 -44.77
C PRO A 297 17.40 41.98 -44.70
N PRO A 298 16.37 41.25 -45.16
CA PRO A 298 16.30 39.80 -45.08
C PRO A 298 17.41 39.14 -45.92
N SER A 299 18.25 38.34 -45.25
CA SER A 299 19.28 37.53 -45.89
C SER A 299 18.69 36.45 -46.81
N PRO A 300 19.34 36.14 -47.95
CA PRO A 300 18.90 35.07 -48.85
C PRO A 300 18.93 33.70 -48.18
N ARG A 301 17.88 32.91 -48.42
CA ARG A 301 17.69 31.55 -47.87
C ARG A 301 18.91 30.67 -48.15
N ARG A 302 19.51 30.18 -47.07
CA ARG A 302 20.56 29.17 -47.12
C ARG A 302 19.98 27.84 -47.64
N PRO A 303 20.67 27.13 -48.55
CA PRO A 303 20.25 25.81 -49.02
C PRO A 303 20.12 24.84 -47.84
N THR A 304 19.02 24.10 -47.82
CA THR A 304 18.71 23.05 -46.86
C THR A 304 19.80 21.98 -46.90
N PRO A 305 20.42 21.60 -45.76
CA PRO A 305 21.37 20.50 -45.72
C PRO A 305 20.65 19.19 -46.08
N LEU A 306 21.29 18.38 -46.93
CA LEU A 306 20.84 17.04 -47.28
C LEU A 306 20.76 16.14 -46.03
N PRO A 307 19.77 15.23 -45.97
CA PRO A 307 19.63 14.31 -44.86
C PRO A 307 20.85 13.36 -44.75
N PRO A 308 21.31 13.04 -43.53
CA PRO A 308 22.43 12.13 -43.33
C PRO A 308 22.07 10.71 -43.76
N SER A 309 23.04 10.04 -44.39
CA SER A 309 22.93 8.63 -44.83
C SER A 309 22.60 7.68 -43.67
N PRO A 310 21.81 6.63 -43.90
CA PRO A 310 21.47 5.67 -42.86
C PRO A 310 22.71 4.90 -42.36
N PRO A 311 22.79 4.62 -41.05
CA PRO A 311 23.91 3.87 -40.49
C PRO A 311 23.92 2.42 -40.99
N PRO A 312 25.11 1.79 -41.08
CA PRO A 312 25.24 0.41 -41.53
C PRO A 312 24.53 -0.57 -40.56
N PRO A 313 23.99 -1.69 -41.08
CA PRO A 313 23.32 -2.69 -40.26
C PRO A 313 24.31 -3.31 -39.25
N LYS A 314 23.89 -3.36 -37.98
CA LYS A 314 24.67 -3.98 -36.91
C LYS A 314 24.76 -5.50 -37.14
N PRO A 315 25.93 -6.14 -36.88
CA PRO A 315 26.08 -7.58 -36.98
C PRO A 315 25.14 -8.29 -36.01
N TYR A 316 24.46 -9.33 -36.52
CA TYR A 316 23.56 -10.19 -35.76
C TYR A 316 24.37 -11.00 -34.74
N ILE A 317 24.26 -10.64 -33.45
CA ILE A 317 24.84 -11.42 -32.36
C ILE A 317 23.79 -12.48 -31.96
N SER A 318 24.17 -13.75 -32.13
CA SER A 318 23.36 -14.90 -31.74
C SER A 318 23.13 -14.90 -30.22
N PRO A 319 21.88 -15.05 -29.71
CA PRO A 319 21.61 -15.01 -28.28
C PRO A 319 22.18 -16.25 -27.57
N SER A 320 22.96 -16.02 -26.51
CA SER A 320 23.45 -17.05 -25.61
C SER A 320 22.28 -17.80 -24.93
N PRO A 321 22.43 -19.11 -24.67
CA PRO A 321 21.39 -19.90 -24.01
C PRO A 321 21.10 -19.39 -22.58
N PRO A 322 19.84 -19.49 -22.12
CA PRO A 322 19.45 -19.01 -20.80
C PRO A 322 20.11 -19.85 -19.69
N PRO A 323 20.50 -19.22 -18.56
CA PRO A 323 21.05 -19.93 -17.42
C PRO A 323 20.01 -20.89 -16.80
N PRO A 324 20.47 -21.99 -16.17
CA PRO A 324 19.60 -22.97 -15.55
C PRO A 324 18.78 -22.34 -14.41
N ARG A 325 17.47 -22.68 -14.38
CA ARG A 325 16.52 -22.19 -13.36
C ARG A 325 16.92 -22.66 -11.97
N SER A 326 17.09 -21.71 -11.05
CA SER A 326 17.25 -21.96 -9.62
C SER A 326 16.01 -22.67 -9.05
N PRO A 327 16.17 -23.60 -8.10
CA PRO A 327 15.05 -24.30 -7.48
C PRO A 327 14.13 -23.33 -6.69
N PRO A 328 12.82 -23.59 -6.66
CA PRO A 328 11.86 -22.73 -5.98
C PRO A 328 12.13 -22.67 -4.47
N ARG A 329 12.33 -21.46 -3.94
CA ARG A 329 12.40 -21.21 -2.50
C ARG A 329 11.06 -21.58 -1.86
N LYS A 330 11.09 -22.41 -0.81
CA LYS A 330 9.93 -22.65 0.06
C LYS A 330 9.50 -21.32 0.69
N ILE A 331 8.36 -20.80 0.27
CA ILE A 331 7.71 -19.64 0.90
C ILE A 331 7.15 -20.13 2.24
N VAL A 332 7.82 -19.79 3.33
CA VAL A 332 7.26 -19.94 4.68
C VAL A 332 6.12 -18.94 4.79
N GLN A 333 4.87 -19.41 4.98
CA GLN A 333 3.74 -18.53 5.24
C GLN A 333 4.03 -17.70 6.51
N PRO A 334 4.08 -16.36 6.41
CA PRO A 334 4.24 -15.53 7.58
C PRO A 334 2.97 -15.60 8.45
N PRO A 335 3.10 -15.45 9.78
CA PRO A 335 1.94 -15.47 10.66
C PRO A 335 0.95 -14.35 10.30
N PRO A 336 -0.36 -14.55 10.54
CA PRO A 336 -1.39 -13.55 10.22
C PRO A 336 -1.25 -12.33 11.14
N LEU A 337 -0.39 -11.38 10.75
CA LEU A 337 0.12 -10.31 11.62
C LEU A 337 -0.84 -9.14 11.86
N CYS A 338 -1.99 -9.09 11.18
CA CYS A 338 -3.06 -8.12 11.44
C CYS A 338 -4.30 -8.74 12.11
N LYS A 339 -4.24 -10.00 12.56
CA LYS A 339 -5.26 -10.50 13.50
C LYS A 339 -5.03 -9.82 14.84
N PRO A 340 -6.08 -9.31 15.51
CA PRO A 340 -5.95 -8.87 16.89
C PRO A 340 -5.33 -10.01 17.70
N PRO A 341 -4.42 -9.72 18.66
CA PRO A 341 -3.88 -10.77 19.51
C PRO A 341 -5.05 -11.57 20.12
N PRO A 342 -4.96 -12.91 20.20
CA PRO A 342 -5.98 -13.71 20.88
C PRO A 342 -6.19 -13.10 22.27
N LYS A 343 -7.46 -12.91 22.66
CA LYS A 343 -7.87 -12.29 23.92
C LYS A 343 -6.91 -12.72 25.03
N LEU A 344 -6.06 -11.80 25.48
CA LEU A 344 -5.19 -12.01 26.63
C LEU A 344 -6.09 -12.50 27.77
N LEU A 345 -5.73 -13.64 28.35
CA LEU A 345 -6.29 -14.14 29.60
C LEU A 345 -6.33 -12.98 30.60
N LYS A 346 -7.43 -12.90 31.36
CA LYS A 346 -7.67 -11.88 32.40
C LYS A 346 -6.36 -11.52 33.13
N PRO A 347 -6.07 -10.22 33.34
CA PRO A 347 -4.90 -9.80 34.09
C PRO A 347 -4.84 -10.57 35.41
N ARG A 348 -3.67 -11.14 35.69
CA ARG A 348 -3.37 -11.68 37.03
C ARG A 348 -3.57 -10.52 38.02
N PRO A 349 -4.29 -10.71 39.14
CA PRO A 349 -4.42 -9.66 40.14
C PRO A 349 -3.02 -9.19 40.56
N PRO A 350 -2.85 -7.87 40.79
CA PRO A 350 -1.57 -7.33 41.19
C PRO A 350 -1.11 -8.00 42.50
N PRO A 351 0.20 -8.24 42.67
CA PRO A 351 0.72 -8.67 43.96
C PRO A 351 0.38 -7.62 45.03
N PRO A 352 0.19 -8.03 46.29
CA PRO A 352 -0.12 -7.12 47.38
C PRO A 352 0.97 -6.06 47.50
N THR A 353 0.55 -4.80 47.49
CA THR A 353 1.40 -3.63 47.66
C THR A 353 2.04 -3.66 49.05
N GLU A 354 3.37 -3.66 49.11
CA GLU A 354 4.10 -3.33 50.34
C GLU A 354 3.82 -1.86 50.73
N PRO A 355 3.77 -1.54 52.04
CA PRO A 355 3.46 -0.19 52.49
C PRO A 355 4.54 0.81 52.07
N GLU A 356 4.17 1.75 51.20
CA GLU A 356 4.96 2.93 50.85
C GLU A 356 5.17 3.79 52.10
N GLY A 357 6.44 4.06 52.40
CA GLY A 357 6.83 5.06 53.40
C GLY A 357 6.61 6.47 52.87
N ASP A 358 6.10 7.33 53.75
CA ASP A 358 5.84 8.75 53.51
C ASP A 358 7.10 9.47 53.00
N HIS A 359 7.08 9.83 51.72
CA HIS A 359 7.97 10.85 51.15
C HIS A 359 7.14 12.05 50.73
N GLN A 360 7.25 13.08 51.56
CA GLN A 360 6.60 14.36 51.41
C GLN A 360 7.24 15.14 50.25
N PRO A 361 6.47 15.55 49.23
CA PRO A 361 7.02 16.30 48.10
C PRO A 361 7.43 17.72 48.54
N PRO A 362 8.52 18.28 47.98
CA PRO A 362 8.94 19.64 48.28
C PRO A 362 7.95 20.66 47.68
N PRO A 363 7.83 21.85 48.31
CA PRO A 363 6.87 22.88 47.88
C PRO A 363 7.28 23.47 46.53
N MET A 364 6.32 23.52 45.60
CA MET A 364 6.46 24.21 44.32
C MET A 364 6.51 25.73 44.53
N SER A 365 7.60 26.35 44.06
CA SER A 365 7.73 27.80 43.98
C SER A 365 6.84 28.35 42.86
N SER A 366 5.91 29.22 43.23
CA SER A 366 5.05 29.97 42.32
C SER A 366 5.75 31.27 41.91
N GLU A 367 6.52 31.23 40.83
CA GLU A 367 7.07 32.42 40.19
C GLU A 367 6.58 32.49 38.73
N PRO A 368 5.83 33.52 38.33
CA PRO A 368 5.34 33.65 36.96
C PRO A 368 6.47 34.05 36.02
N PRO A 369 6.52 33.49 34.78
CA PRO A 369 7.58 33.82 33.83
C PRO A 369 7.44 35.27 33.31
N PRO A 370 8.58 35.95 33.03
CA PRO A 370 8.57 37.29 32.48
C PRO A 370 8.03 37.32 31.05
N ALA A 371 7.29 38.37 30.74
CA ALA A 371 6.73 38.66 29.42
C ALA A 371 7.86 38.81 28.37
N GLY A 372 8.12 37.73 27.64
CA GLY A 372 9.05 37.68 26.51
C GLY A 372 8.35 37.98 25.19
N GLN A 373 9.02 38.80 24.38
CA GLN A 373 8.60 39.32 23.09
C GLN A 373 8.09 38.25 22.12
N TYR A 374 6.89 38.49 21.57
CA TYR A 374 6.37 37.82 20.39
C TYR A 374 7.29 38.16 19.21
N HIS A 375 8.08 37.19 18.75
CA HIS A 375 8.69 37.24 17.43
C HIS A 375 7.63 36.81 16.41
N ASP A 376 7.30 37.75 15.54
CA ASP A 376 6.51 37.57 14.32
C ASP A 376 7.18 36.49 13.47
N TYR A 377 6.55 35.32 13.36
CA TYR A 377 6.97 34.30 12.41
C TYR A 377 6.21 34.57 11.12
N ASP A 378 6.91 35.18 10.15
CA ASP A 378 6.47 35.25 8.77
C ASP A 378 6.14 33.84 8.27
N TYR A 379 4.85 33.59 8.10
CA TYR A 379 4.31 32.42 7.42
C TYR A 379 4.79 32.46 5.96
N TYR A 380 5.78 31.65 5.60
CA TYR A 380 6.05 31.36 4.19
C TYR A 380 4.94 30.44 3.67
N GLU A 381 3.91 31.06 3.13
CA GLU A 381 2.91 30.42 2.28
C GLU A 381 3.64 29.90 1.03
N TYR A 382 3.97 28.61 1.01
CA TYR A 382 4.45 27.94 -0.20
C TYR A 382 3.27 27.78 -1.16
N ASP A 383 2.98 28.83 -1.91
CA ASP A 383 2.18 28.76 -3.12
C ASP A 383 2.90 27.84 -4.13
N TYR A 384 2.52 26.57 -4.14
CA TYR A 384 2.79 25.67 -5.27
C TYR A 384 1.84 26.05 -6.43
N ASN A 385 2.04 27.25 -6.97
CA ASN A 385 1.41 27.67 -8.21
C ASN A 385 2.24 27.10 -9.38
N TYR A 386 1.87 25.92 -9.85
CA TYR A 386 2.32 25.40 -11.14
C TYR A 386 1.64 26.23 -12.24
N ASP A 387 2.25 27.36 -12.59
CA ASP A 387 1.83 28.17 -13.73
C ASP A 387 2.31 27.50 -15.03
N TYR A 388 1.45 26.66 -15.61
CA TYR A 388 1.59 26.16 -16.98
C TYR A 388 0.79 27.04 -17.94
N ASN A 389 1.22 28.29 -18.12
CA ASN A 389 0.81 29.11 -19.25
C ASN A 389 1.64 28.72 -20.49
N TYR A 390 1.21 27.67 -21.19
CA TYR A 390 1.64 27.42 -22.56
C TYR A 390 0.74 28.22 -23.50
N HIS A 391 1.24 29.34 -24.00
CA HIS A 391 0.64 30.07 -25.12
C HIS A 391 0.46 29.12 -26.31
N ARG A 392 -0.78 28.77 -26.61
CA ARG A 392 -1.18 28.18 -27.89
C ARG A 392 -1.80 29.29 -28.74
N LYS A 393 -1.01 29.90 -29.61
CA LYS A 393 -1.53 30.65 -30.76
C LYS A 393 -2.00 29.63 -31.81
N ILE A 394 -3.29 29.69 -32.14
CA ILE A 394 -3.83 29.29 -33.44
C ILE A 394 -3.87 30.56 -34.29
#